data_AF-A0A9D1AQ02-F1
#
_entry.id   AF-A0A9D1AQ02-F1
#
_cell.length_a   1.000
_cell.length_b   1.000
_cell.length_c   1.000
_cell.angle_alpha   90.00
_cell.angle_beta   90.00
_cell.angle_gamma   90.00
#
_symmetry.space_group_name_H-M   'P 1'
#
loop_
_entity.id
_entity.type
_entity.pdbx_description
1 polymer ?
#
loop_
_entity_poly.entity_id
_entity_poly.type
_entity_poly.pdbx_seq_one_letter_code
_entity_poly.pdbx_strand_id
1 'polypeptide(L)'
;MTLPTSALSVFRRGRRIVQVSNVDNIADQESLQAYADRLRLQSMQSYDTITLYTANKPGHGVRDTVAVVHPEAGGLYQEIAWSLVLEPGAQMYHKLQKAVIV
;
A
#
# COMPACT_ATOMS: atom_id res chain seq x y z
N MET A 1 -3.45 -13.95 27.56
CA MET A 1 -2.53 -14.47 26.52
C MET A 1 -1.19 -14.90 27.16
N THR A 2 -1.22 -15.66 28.26
CA THR A 2 -0.03 -15.94 29.09
C THR A 2 0.02 -17.36 29.69
N LEU A 3 -1.01 -18.19 29.46
CA LEU A 3 -1.03 -19.57 29.97
C LEU A 3 -0.11 -20.45 29.10
N PRO A 4 0.99 -21.02 29.64
CA PRO A 4 1.95 -21.79 28.85
C PRO A 4 1.39 -23.10 28.28
N THR A 5 0.26 -23.59 28.82
CA THR A 5 -0.42 -24.80 28.38
C THR A 5 -1.32 -24.60 27.15
N SER A 6 -1.71 -23.36 26.81
CA SER A 6 -2.56 -23.11 25.64
C SER A 6 -1.80 -23.34 24.33
N ALA A 7 -2.42 -24.03 23.36
CA ALA A 7 -1.91 -24.14 21.99
C ALA A 7 -1.75 -22.78 21.29
N LEU A 8 -2.49 -21.75 21.78
CA LEU A 8 -2.43 -20.39 21.25
C LEU A 8 -1.38 -19.52 21.97
N SER A 9 -0.69 -20.06 22.97
CA SER A 9 0.32 -19.37 23.76
C SER A 9 1.57 -19.03 22.95
N VAL A 10 2.14 -17.84 23.20
CA VAL A 10 3.39 -17.40 22.57
C VAL A 10 4.55 -18.35 22.91
N PHE A 11 4.58 -18.87 24.14
CA PHE A 11 5.57 -19.84 24.60
C PHE A 11 5.53 -21.16 23.82
N ARG A 12 4.32 -21.64 23.50
CA ARG A 12 4.12 -22.95 22.85
C ARG A 12 4.30 -22.88 21.33
N ARG A 13 4.10 -21.71 20.73
CA ARG A 13 4.26 -21.47 19.29
C ARG A 13 5.71 -21.21 18.86
N GLY A 14 6.61 -20.90 19.79
CA GLY A 14 8.05 -20.70 19.51
C GLY A 14 8.37 -19.50 18.61
N ARG A 15 7.42 -18.59 18.39
CA ARG A 15 7.56 -17.41 17.52
C ARG A 15 6.83 -16.21 18.11
N ARG A 16 7.39 -15.02 17.88
CA ARG A 16 6.74 -13.76 18.26
C ARG A 16 5.53 -13.52 17.36
N ILE A 17 4.38 -13.26 17.95
CA ILE A 17 3.16 -12.88 17.22
C ILE A 17 3.16 -11.36 17.14
N VAL A 18 3.37 -10.82 15.94
CA VAL A 18 3.47 -9.37 15.71
C VAL A 18 2.14 -8.72 15.38
N GLN A 19 1.18 -9.49 14.87
CA GLN A 19 -0.14 -9.02 14.47
C GLN A 19 -1.17 -10.12 14.67
N VAL A 20 -2.35 -9.73 15.14
CA VAL A 20 -3.54 -10.58 15.24
C VAL A 20 -4.68 -9.83 14.57
N SER A 21 -5.36 -10.48 13.64
CA SER A 21 -6.51 -9.92 12.93
C SER A 21 -7.75 -10.77 13.23
N ASN A 22 -8.84 -10.13 13.63
CA ASN A 22 -10.14 -10.78 13.70
C ASN A 22 -10.72 -10.85 12.27
N VAL A 23 -11.21 -12.01 11.90
CA VAL A 23 -11.88 -12.23 10.61
C VAL A 23 -13.36 -12.45 10.87
N ASP A 24 -14.21 -11.90 10.01
CA ASP A 24 -15.66 -12.05 10.11
C ASP A 24 -16.18 -12.83 8.90
N ASN A 25 -16.79 -13.98 9.19
CA ASN A 25 -17.54 -14.82 8.26
C ASN A 25 -16.86 -15.09 6.89
N ILE A 26 -15.58 -15.44 6.89
CA ILE A 26 -14.90 -15.91 5.68
C ILE A 26 -15.40 -17.33 5.34
N ALA A 27 -15.88 -17.49 4.11
CA ALA A 27 -16.71 -18.63 3.69
C ALA A 27 -16.06 -20.01 3.85
N ASP A 28 -14.75 -20.11 3.63
CA ASP A 28 -14.00 -21.36 3.65
C ASP A 28 -12.50 -21.14 3.96
N GLN A 29 -11.79 -22.25 4.16
CA GLN A 29 -10.38 -22.25 4.54
C GLN A 29 -9.46 -21.71 3.42
N GLU A 30 -9.83 -21.90 2.15
CA GLU A 30 -9.05 -21.42 1.01
C GLU A 30 -9.11 -19.88 0.96
N SER A 31 -10.32 -19.33 1.10
CA SER A 31 -10.57 -17.89 1.20
C SER A 31 -9.87 -17.27 2.40
N LEU A 32 -9.84 -17.97 3.54
CA LEU A 32 -9.11 -17.51 4.73
C LEU A 32 -7.60 -17.46 4.49
N GLN A 33 -7.06 -18.47 3.82
CA GLN A 33 -5.64 -18.51 3.47
C GLN A 33 -5.28 -17.39 2.50
N ALA A 34 -6.08 -17.18 1.44
CA ALA A 34 -5.89 -16.08 0.50
C ALA A 34 -5.94 -14.69 1.18
N TYR A 35 -6.84 -14.51 2.15
CA TYR A 35 -6.90 -13.30 2.96
C TYR A 35 -5.63 -13.09 3.80
N ALA A 36 -5.16 -14.15 4.47
CA ALA A 36 -3.93 -14.11 5.26
C ALA A 36 -2.70 -13.80 4.39
N ASP A 37 -2.60 -14.42 3.21
CA ASP A 37 -1.52 -14.17 2.25
C ASP A 37 -1.55 -12.74 1.72
N ARG A 38 -2.74 -12.19 1.46
CA ARG A 38 -2.90 -10.77 1.11
C ARG A 38 -2.41 -9.86 2.24
N LEU A 39 -2.78 -10.11 3.49
CA LEU A 39 -2.30 -9.32 4.63
C LEU A 39 -0.78 -9.40 4.78
N ARG A 40 -0.20 -10.59 4.60
CA ARG A 40 1.26 -10.79 4.61
C ARG A 40 1.94 -9.98 3.51
N LEU A 41 1.42 -10.02 2.29
CA LEU A 41 1.95 -9.23 1.18
C LEU A 41 1.81 -7.73 1.43
N GLN A 42 0.70 -7.29 2.01
CA GLN A 42 0.49 -5.88 2.38
C GLN A 42 1.45 -5.44 3.49
N SER A 43 1.75 -6.31 4.47
CA SER A 43 2.68 -5.97 5.56
C SER A 43 4.13 -5.83 5.10
N MET A 44 4.48 -6.41 3.94
CA MET A 44 5.81 -6.30 3.33
C MET A 44 5.89 -5.19 2.28
N GLN A 45 4.77 -4.56 1.94
CA GLN A 45 4.76 -3.44 1.00
C GLN A 45 5.20 -2.16 1.73
N SER A 46 6.28 -1.57 1.25
CA SER A 46 6.58 -0.15 1.47
C SER A 46 6.23 0.63 0.20
N TYR A 47 6.08 1.95 0.35
CA TYR A 47 5.76 2.82 -0.77
C TYR A 47 6.87 3.84 -0.97
N ASP A 48 7.43 3.86 -2.17
CA ASP A 48 8.24 4.97 -2.63
C ASP A 48 7.31 6.04 -3.19
N THR A 49 7.54 7.30 -2.81
CA THR A 49 6.76 8.43 -3.31
C THR A 49 7.62 9.40 -4.07
N ILE A 50 7.08 9.90 -5.19
CA ILE A 50 7.69 10.98 -5.96
C ILE A 50 6.68 12.12 -6.16
N THR A 51 7.20 13.31 -6.43
CA THR A 51 6.39 14.48 -6.76
C THR A 51 6.73 14.97 -8.15
N LEU A 52 5.70 15.19 -8.96
CA LEU A 52 5.82 15.73 -10.32
C LEU A 52 5.16 17.09 -10.40
N TYR A 53 5.70 17.92 -11.30
CA TYR A 53 5.20 19.24 -11.62
C TYR A 53 4.85 19.26 -13.11
N THR A 54 3.65 19.68 -13.44
CA THR A 54 3.17 19.73 -14.82
C THR A 54 2.45 21.04 -15.11
N ALA A 55 2.16 21.33 -16.37
CA ALA A 55 1.14 22.32 -16.69
C ALA A 55 -0.24 21.79 -16.27
N ASN A 56 -1.21 22.68 -16.03
CA ASN A 56 -2.56 22.28 -15.62
C ASN A 56 -3.17 21.28 -16.62
N LYS A 57 -3.40 20.05 -16.14
CA LYS A 57 -3.91 18.94 -16.95
C LYS A 57 -5.31 18.54 -16.45
N PRO A 58 -6.32 18.43 -17.32
CA PRO A 58 -7.63 17.94 -16.95
C PRO A 58 -7.68 16.41 -16.87
N GLY A 59 -8.79 15.86 -16.38
CA GLY A 59 -9.05 14.41 -16.40
C GLY A 59 -8.23 13.64 -15.37
N HIS A 60 -8.34 14.05 -14.11
CA HIS A 60 -7.85 13.31 -12.95
C HIS A 60 -8.95 12.41 -12.41
N GLY A 61 -8.62 11.14 -12.19
CA GLY A 61 -9.45 10.16 -11.50
C GLY A 61 -8.93 9.83 -10.11
N VAL A 62 -9.66 8.98 -9.41
CA VAL A 62 -9.18 8.42 -8.15
C VAL A 62 -8.22 7.29 -8.49
N ARG A 63 -6.98 7.38 -7.98
CA ARG A 63 -5.96 6.32 -8.10
C ARG A 63 -5.54 6.02 -9.54
N ASP A 64 -5.39 7.07 -10.35
CA ASP A 64 -4.90 6.96 -11.72
C ASP A 64 -3.54 6.24 -11.77
N THR A 65 -3.37 5.36 -12.77
CA THR A 65 -2.08 4.71 -13.03
C THR A 65 -1.29 5.55 -14.01
N VAL A 66 -0.09 5.96 -13.60
CA VAL A 66 0.79 6.88 -14.34
C VAL A 66 2.10 6.17 -14.66
N ALA A 67 2.45 6.10 -15.93
CA ALA A 67 3.76 5.66 -16.38
C ALA A 67 4.75 6.84 -16.35
N VAL A 68 5.82 6.70 -15.57
CA VAL A 68 6.90 7.69 -15.50
C VAL A 68 8.10 7.13 -16.26
N VAL A 69 8.59 7.91 -17.21
CA VAL A 69 9.78 7.59 -18.01
C VAL A 69 10.89 8.55 -17.59
N HIS A 70 11.77 8.09 -16.71
CA HIS A 70 12.91 8.84 -16.21
C HIS A 70 14.04 7.88 -15.82
N PRO A 71 15.33 8.20 -16.05
CA PRO A 71 16.44 7.28 -15.73
C PRO A 71 16.49 6.83 -14.27
N GLU A 72 16.17 7.73 -13.34
CA GLU A 72 16.28 7.46 -11.89
C GLU A 72 14.95 7.08 -11.22
N ALA A 73 13.83 7.47 -11.82
CA ALA A 73 12.50 7.37 -11.20
C ALA A 73 11.49 6.64 -12.08
N GLY A 74 11.95 5.97 -13.14
CA GLY A 74 11.10 5.28 -14.10
C GLY A 74 10.27 4.16 -13.46
N GLY A 75 9.04 4.00 -13.93
CA GLY A 75 8.15 2.93 -13.48
C GLY A 75 6.67 3.26 -13.61
N LEU A 76 5.84 2.30 -13.16
CA LEU A 76 4.41 2.49 -13.01
C LEU A 76 4.10 2.93 -11.59
N TYR A 77 3.37 4.03 -11.47
CA TYR A 77 2.96 4.62 -10.21
C TYR A 77 1.44 4.76 -10.17
N GLN A 78 0.93 4.91 -8.96
CA GLN A 78 -0.43 5.34 -8.69
C GLN A 78 -0.41 6.80 -8.22
N GLU A 79 -1.20 7.67 -8.85
CA GLU A 79 -1.44 9.02 -8.34
C GLU A 79 -2.32 8.95 -7.09
N ILE A 80 -1.85 9.54 -6.00
CA ILE A 80 -2.53 9.53 -4.70
C ILE A 80 -3.00 10.90 -4.26
N ALA A 81 -2.46 11.97 -4.83
CA ALA A 81 -2.92 13.33 -4.61
C ALA A 81 -2.50 14.24 -5.75
N TRP A 82 -3.24 15.31 -5.95
CA TRP A 82 -2.86 16.43 -6.79
C TRP A 82 -3.36 17.74 -6.19
N SER A 83 -2.75 18.85 -6.58
CA SER A 83 -3.22 20.19 -6.25
C SER A 83 -2.95 21.15 -7.40
N LEU A 84 -3.85 22.11 -7.59
CA LEU A 84 -3.77 23.13 -8.62
C LEU A 84 -3.83 24.51 -7.97
N VAL A 85 -2.88 25.37 -8.32
CA VAL A 85 -2.86 26.78 -7.89
C VAL A 85 -3.53 27.62 -8.98
N LEU A 86 -4.53 28.41 -8.58
CA LEU A 86 -5.31 29.27 -9.50
C LEU A 86 -4.58 30.60 -9.74
N GLU A 87 -3.38 30.52 -10.31
CA GLU A 87 -2.55 31.68 -10.66
C GLU A 87 -1.96 31.50 -12.07
N PRO A 88 -1.87 32.57 -12.89
CA PRO A 88 -1.26 32.50 -14.20
C PRO A 88 0.19 31.97 -14.13
N GLY A 89 0.49 30.94 -14.93
CA GLY A 89 1.83 30.35 -15.01
C GLY A 89 2.19 29.38 -13.88
N ALA A 90 1.31 29.17 -12.90
CA ALA A 90 1.54 28.18 -11.86
C ALA A 90 1.49 26.74 -12.41
N GLN A 91 2.29 25.86 -11.80
CA GLN A 91 2.31 24.43 -12.12
C GLN A 91 1.31 23.66 -11.27
N MET A 92 0.84 22.54 -11.82
CA MET A 92 0.08 21.54 -11.10
C MET A 92 1.02 20.56 -10.41
N TYR A 93 0.65 20.16 -9.19
CA TYR A 93 1.44 19.28 -8.35
C TYR A 93 0.78 17.90 -8.32
N HIS A 94 1.58 16.85 -8.43
CA HIS A 94 1.12 15.47 -8.35
C HIS A 94 1.98 14.70 -7.37
N LYS A 95 1.35 13.91 -6.50
CA LYS A 95 2.03 12.95 -5.64
C LYS A 95 1.72 11.55 -6.13
N LEU A 96 2.77 10.83 -6.49
CA LEU A 96 2.70 9.47 -7.00
C LEU A 96 3.32 8.50 -6.00
N GLN A 97 2.82 7.27 -5.95
CA GLN A 97 3.39 6.18 -5.16
C GLN A 97 3.59 4.91 -5.97
N LYS A 98 4.64 4.15 -5.67
CA LYS A 98 4.89 2.81 -6.19
C LYS A 98 5.10 1.85 -5.03
N ALA A 99 4.44 0.70 -5.07
CA ALA A 99 4.67 -0.37 -4.10
C ALA A 99 6.05 -1.01 -4.34
N VAL A 100 6.81 -1.17 -3.27
CA VAL A 100 8.11 -1.84 -3.24
C VAL A 100 8.03 -2.92 -2.16
N ILE A 101 8.53 -4.11 -2.48
CA ILE A 101 8.61 -5.21 -1.50
C ILE A 101 9.87 -4.99 -0.67
N VAL A 102 9.72 -5.05 0.66
CA VAL A 102 10.81 -4.95 1.65
C VAL A 102 11.07 -6.29 2.30
#